data_AF-A0A2H9SCE0-F1
#
_entry.id   AF-A0A2H9SCE0-F1
#
_cell.length_a   1.000
_cell.length_b   1.000
_cell.length_c   1.000
_cell.angle_alpha   90.00
_cell.angle_beta   90.00
_cell.angle_gamma   90.00
#
_symmetry.space_group_name_H-M   'P 1'
#
loop_
_entity.id
_entity.type
_entity.pdbx_description
1 polymer ?
#
loop_
_entity_poly.entity_id
_entity_poly.type
_entity_poly.pdbx_seq_one_letter_code
_entity_poly.pdbx_strand_id
1 'polypeptide(L)'
;MACPPAGLANPASVYCVEEGGSLEIREGEAGQYGVCILPEGECEEWAFYRGECVPGSCVDKCGDGFCDEVVCMAVGCPCPETPESCPIDCA
;
A
#
# COMPACT_ATOMS: atom_id res chain seq x y z
N MET A 1 -10.69 -34.84 -20.46
CA MET A 1 -10.07 -33.49 -20.53
C MET A 1 -9.54 -33.20 -19.14
N ALA A 2 -8.23 -33.27 -18.92
CA ALA A 2 -7.64 -32.90 -17.64
C ALA A 2 -7.59 -31.36 -17.56
N CYS A 3 -7.99 -30.80 -16.42
CA CYS A 3 -7.73 -29.39 -16.10
C CYS A 3 -6.20 -29.20 -16.17
N PRO A 4 -5.68 -28.20 -16.90
CA PRO A 4 -4.25 -27.92 -16.89
C PRO A 4 -3.78 -27.77 -15.43
N PRO A 5 -2.55 -28.19 -15.08
CA PRO A 5 -2.03 -27.95 -13.75
C PRO A 5 -2.21 -26.46 -13.48
N ALA A 6 -2.95 -26.12 -12.42
CA ALA A 6 -3.10 -24.74 -12.01
C ALA A 6 -1.69 -24.15 -11.97
N GLY A 7 -1.46 -23.11 -12.78
CA GLY A 7 -0.16 -22.45 -12.84
C GLY A 7 0.29 -22.13 -11.42
N LEU A 8 1.60 -22.20 -11.16
CA LEU A 8 2.17 -21.85 -9.86
C LEU A 8 1.45 -20.60 -9.32
N ALA A 9 0.81 -20.74 -8.17
CA ALA A 9 0.09 -19.64 -7.56
C ALA A 9 1.06 -18.46 -7.39
N ASN A 10 0.60 -17.25 -7.69
CA ASN A 10 1.41 -16.06 -7.49
C ASN A 10 1.75 -15.94 -5.98
N PRO A 11 3.04 -15.94 -5.59
CA PRO A 11 3.42 -15.89 -4.18
C PRO A 11 2.91 -14.63 -3.47
N ALA A 12 2.84 -13.48 -4.17
CA ALA A 12 2.31 -12.25 -3.59
C ALA A 12 0.80 -12.36 -3.31
N SER A 13 0.07 -12.99 -4.24
CA SER A 13 -1.36 -13.27 -4.08
C SER A 13 -1.64 -14.24 -2.93
N VAL A 14 -0.81 -15.27 -2.77
CA VAL A 14 -0.92 -16.22 -1.65
C VAL A 14 -0.66 -15.50 -0.33
N TYR A 15 0.42 -14.72 -0.25
CA TYR A 15 0.78 -13.95 0.93
C TYR A 15 -0.33 -12.99 1.37
N CYS A 16 -0.96 -12.29 0.42
CA CYS A 16 -2.10 -11.43 0.70
C CYS A 16 -3.23 -12.15 1.46
N VAL A 17 -3.61 -13.33 0.98
CA VAL A 17 -4.70 -14.12 1.58
C VAL A 17 -4.27 -14.75 2.90
N GLU A 18 -3.00 -15.15 3.04
CA GLU A 18 -2.46 -15.70 4.28
C GLU A 18 -2.42 -14.65 5.41
N GLU A 19 -2.14 -13.39 5.08
CA GLU A 19 -2.17 -12.26 6.02
C GLU A 19 -3.60 -11.80 6.36
N GLY A 20 -4.63 -12.48 5.83
CA GLY A 20 -6.04 -12.17 6.09
C GLY A 20 -6.63 -11.09 5.19
N GLY A 21 -5.91 -10.70 4.14
CA GLY A 21 -6.40 -9.80 3.09
C GLY A 21 -7.21 -10.53 2.00
N SER A 22 -7.76 -9.74 1.08
CA SER A 22 -8.46 -10.23 -0.12
C SER A 22 -7.76 -9.70 -1.37
N LEU A 23 -7.51 -10.58 -2.34
CA LEU A 23 -6.90 -10.19 -3.61
C LEU A 23 -7.96 -9.62 -4.57
N GLU A 24 -7.71 -8.43 -5.12
CA GLU A 24 -8.48 -7.80 -6.17
C GLU A 24 -7.57 -7.51 -7.37
N ILE A 25 -7.98 -7.90 -8.58
CA ILE A 25 -7.23 -7.58 -9.80
C ILE A 25 -7.78 -6.30 -10.40
N ARG A 26 -6.94 -5.29 -10.57
CA ARG A 26 -7.30 -4.00 -11.17
C ARG A 26 -6.59 -3.82 -12.51
N GLU A 27 -7.22 -3.07 -13.42
CA GLU A 27 -6.61 -2.64 -14.67
C GLU A 27 -5.88 -1.32 -14.47
N GLY A 28 -4.62 -1.26 -14.90
CA GLY A 28 -3.80 -0.06 -14.91
C GLY A 28 -3.20 0.20 -16.30
N GLU A 29 -2.47 1.30 -16.44
CA GLU A 29 -1.87 1.67 -17.73
C GLU A 29 -0.87 0.63 -18.25
N ALA A 30 -0.20 -0.10 -17.35
CA ALA A 30 0.76 -1.15 -17.70
C ALA A 30 0.13 -2.56 -17.87
N GLY A 31 -1.19 -2.69 -17.73
CA GLY A 31 -1.91 -3.96 -17.72
C GLY A 31 -2.61 -4.25 -16.39
N GLN A 32 -2.92 -5.51 -16.14
CA GLN A 32 -3.56 -5.94 -14.90
C GLN A 32 -2.54 -6.07 -13.77
N TYR A 33 -2.88 -5.59 -12.58
CA TYR A 33 -2.09 -5.72 -11.36
C TYR A 33 -2.97 -6.20 -10.21
N GLY A 34 -2.39 -6.95 -9.28
CA GLY A 34 -3.09 -7.40 -8.08
C GLY A 34 -2.94 -6.40 -6.94
N VAL A 35 -4.05 -6.17 -6.24
CA VAL A 35 -4.12 -5.35 -5.04
C VAL A 35 -4.59 -6.24 -3.90
N CYS A 36 -3.85 -6.21 -2.80
CA CYS A 36 -4.26 -6.81 -1.55
C CYS A 36 -5.09 -5.81 -0.73
N ILE A 37 -6.35 -6.14 -0.51
CA ILE A 37 -7.29 -5.39 0.31
C ILE A 37 -7.22 -5.96 1.74
N LEU A 38 -6.66 -5.18 2.65
CA LEU A 38 -6.48 -5.53 4.07
C LEU A 38 -7.42 -4.66 4.92
N PRO A 39 -7.78 -5.10 6.14
CA PRO A 39 -8.64 -4.30 7.02
C PRO A 39 -8.02 -2.94 7.39
N GLU A 40 -6.68 -2.85 7.40
CA GLU A 40 -5.96 -1.61 7.68
C GLU A 40 -5.70 -0.73 6.44
N GLY A 41 -6.01 -1.19 5.22
CA GLY A 41 -5.80 -0.44 3.98
C GLY A 41 -5.61 -1.33 2.76
N GLU A 42 -5.35 -0.74 1.61
CA GLU A 42 -5.02 -1.48 0.38
C GLU A 42 -3.56 -1.27 -0.03
N CYS A 43 -2.93 -2.34 -0.49
CA CYS A 43 -1.55 -2.33 -0.98
C CYS A 43 -1.48 -3.12 -2.29
N GLU A 44 -0.61 -2.72 -3.21
CA GLU A 44 -0.29 -3.57 -4.35
C GLU A 44 0.34 -4.89 -3.86
N GLU A 45 -0.04 -6.03 -4.44
CA GLU A 45 0.27 -7.36 -3.89
C GLU A 45 1.78 -7.59 -3.73
N TRP A 46 2.58 -7.13 -4.69
CA TRP A 46 4.02 -7.30 -4.68
C TRP A 46 4.71 -6.32 -3.73
N ALA A 47 4.21 -5.08 -3.64
CA ALA A 47 4.68 -4.11 -2.67
C ALA A 47 4.39 -4.57 -1.23
N PHE A 48 3.24 -5.19 -0.98
CA PHE A 48 2.92 -5.81 0.31
C PHE A 48 3.84 -6.99 0.62
N TYR A 49 4.01 -7.91 -0.35
CA TYR A 49 4.90 -9.07 -0.21
C TYR A 49 6.35 -8.69 0.11
N ARG A 50 6.85 -7.56 -0.43
CA ARG A 50 8.22 -7.06 -0.17
C ARG A 50 8.33 -6.17 1.06
N GLY A 51 7.22 -5.84 1.73
CA GLY A 51 7.19 -4.88 2.83
C GLY A 51 7.45 -3.43 2.39
N GLU A 52 7.33 -3.13 1.10
CA GLU A 52 7.40 -1.75 0.57
C GLU A 52 6.09 -1.01 0.79
N CYS A 53 4.98 -1.75 0.88
CA CYS A 53 3.68 -1.23 1.31
C CYS A 53 3.28 -1.95 2.59
N VAL A 54 3.09 -1.19 3.67
CA VAL A 54 2.57 -1.72 4.93
C VAL A 54 1.14 -1.19 5.09
N PRO A 55 0.11 -2.06 5.01
CA PRO A 55 -1.28 -1.66 5.18
C PRO A 55 -1.46 -1.00 6.55
N GLY A 56 -2.11 0.17 6.58
CA GLY A 56 -2.31 0.93 7.80
C GLY A 56 -1.08 1.61 8.40
N SER A 57 0.09 1.57 7.74
CA SER A 57 1.24 2.35 8.20
C SER A 57 1.18 3.78 7.71
N CYS A 58 1.41 4.72 8.63
CA CYS A 58 1.66 6.11 8.31
C CYS A 58 3.11 6.27 7.89
N VAL A 59 3.33 6.67 6.64
CA VAL A 59 4.64 7.07 6.18
C VAL A 59 4.76 8.57 6.42
N ASP A 60 5.64 8.96 7.34
CA ASP A 60 6.04 10.35 7.56
C ASP A 60 6.76 10.87 6.30
N LYS A 61 6.25 11.96 5.70
CA LYS A 61 6.86 12.61 4.52
C LYS A 61 7.64 13.86 4.88
N CYS A 62 7.78 14.17 6.17
CA CYS A 62 8.65 15.23 6.65
C CYS A 62 10.07 15.03 6.08
N GLY A 63 10.56 16.02 5.35
CA GLY A 63 11.86 16.13 4.71
C GLY A 63 11.85 16.06 3.19
N ASP A 64 10.67 16.10 2.55
CA ASP A 64 10.54 16.03 1.09
C ASP A 64 10.66 17.39 0.37
N GLY A 65 10.77 18.49 1.14
CA GLY A 65 10.97 19.85 0.64
C GLY A 65 9.69 20.62 0.30
N PHE A 66 8.50 20.09 0.65
CA PHE A 66 7.23 20.78 0.48
C PHE A 66 6.40 20.73 1.78
N CYS A 67 5.86 21.88 2.20
CA CYS A 67 4.95 21.95 3.36
C CYS A 67 3.51 21.73 2.88
N ASP A 68 3.00 20.50 3.00
CA ASP A 68 1.63 20.14 2.59
C ASP A 68 0.67 20.09 3.79
N GLU A 69 -0.47 20.78 3.68
CA GLU A 69 -1.47 20.95 4.76
C GLU A 69 -2.06 19.62 5.27
N VAL A 70 -2.02 18.57 4.43
CA VAL A 70 -2.46 17.21 4.75
C VAL A 70 -1.59 16.19 4.00
N VAL A 71 -0.54 15.68 4.63
CA VAL A 71 0.09 14.42 4.18
C VAL A 71 -0.75 13.20 4.58
N CYS A 72 -1.78 13.41 5.42
CA CYS A 72 -2.72 12.38 5.89
C CYS A 72 -3.97 12.25 5.01
N MET A 73 -3.80 11.82 3.75
CA MET A 73 -4.86 11.08 3.03
C MET A 73 -4.44 9.64 2.72
N ALA A 74 -3.53 9.08 3.50
CA ALA A 74 -3.48 7.63 3.68
C ALA A 74 -4.44 7.25 4.81
N VAL A 75 -5.26 6.22 4.58
CA VAL A 75 -6.21 5.69 5.57
C VAL A 75 -5.46 5.32 6.85
N GLY A 76 -5.70 6.03 7.96
CA GLY A 76 -5.16 5.69 9.29
C GLY A 76 -4.27 6.72 9.99
N CYS A 77 -3.97 7.88 9.40
CA CYS A 77 -3.00 8.82 10.00
C CYS A 77 -3.62 9.96 10.82
N PRO A 78 -3.17 10.17 12.09
CA PRO A 78 -3.79 11.12 13.01
C PRO A 78 -3.23 12.57 12.98
N CYS A 79 -2.28 12.96 12.11
CA CYS A 79 -1.54 14.22 12.29
C CYS A 79 -1.25 15.03 11.00
N PRO A 80 -1.59 16.33 10.92
CA PRO A 80 -1.18 17.23 9.84
C PRO A 80 0.31 17.65 9.94
N GLU A 81 0.93 17.98 8.81
CA GLU A 81 2.23 18.65 8.79
C GLU A 81 2.04 20.14 9.09
N THR A 82 2.51 20.55 10.25
CA THR A 82 2.52 21.95 10.69
C THR A 82 3.96 22.36 10.95
N PRO A 83 4.25 23.66 11.03
CA PRO A 83 5.56 24.14 11.48
C PRO A 83 5.99 23.61 12.86
N GLU A 84 5.07 23.06 13.65
CA GLU A 84 5.35 22.47 14.97
C GLU A 84 5.64 20.96 14.88
N SER A 85 4.94 20.22 14.01
CA SER A 85 5.14 18.77 13.83
C SER A 85 6.23 18.43 12.83
N CYS A 86 6.46 19.28 11.84
CA CYS A 86 7.49 19.14 10.81
C CYS A 86 8.15 20.50 10.49
N PRO A 87 9.05 21.00 11.35
CA PRO A 87 9.71 22.30 11.17
C PRO A 87 10.75 22.30 10.04
N ILE A 88 11.12 21.15 9.47
CA ILE A 88 12.15 21.05 8.44
C ILE A 88 11.63 21.56 7.09
N ASP A 89 10.38 21.24 6.73
CA ASP A 89 9.81 21.59 5.41
C ASP A 89 8.95 22.85 5.43
N CYS A 90 8.43 23.24 6.60
CA CYS A 90 7.59 24.44 6.77
C CYS A 90 8.37 25.67 7.28
N ALA A 91 9.71 25.66 7.22
CA ALA A 91 10.59 26.75 7.65
C ALA A 91 10.85 27.82 6.58
#